data_AF-A0A7W8QHR3-F1
#
_entry.id   AF-A0A7W8QHR3-F1
#
_cell.length_a   1.000
_cell.length_b   1.000
_cell.length_c   1.000
_cell.angle_alpha   90.00
_cell.angle_beta   90.00
_cell.angle_gamma   90.00
#
_symmetry.space_group_name_H-M   'P 1'
#
loop_
_entity.id
_entity.type
_entity.pdbx_description
1 polymer ?
#
loop_
_entity_poly.entity_id
_entity_poly.type
_entity_poly.pdbx_seq_one_letter_code
_entity_poly.pdbx_strand_id
1 'polypeptide(L)' 'MEGNVFVLRKGDMYVLDKHDKHLLRGGRDKDMILVSIFNPPLNGTECHNLNDPTGSAY' A
#
# COMPACT_ATOMS: atom_id res chain seq x y z
N MET A 1 11.20 -13.43 0.55
CA MET A 1 10.66 -12.13 0.07
C MET A 1 11.44 -11.78 -1.16
N GLU A 2 10.85 -12.01 -2.32
CA GLU A 2 11.42 -11.62 -3.61
C GLU A 2 10.74 -10.31 -4.06
N GLY A 3 11.51 -9.38 -4.61
CA GLY A 3 11.02 -8.06 -5.03
C GLY A 3 11.96 -6.92 -4.63
N ASN A 4 11.70 -5.73 -5.20
CA ASN A 4 12.44 -4.52 -4.86
C ASN A 4 11.94 -3.91 -3.55
N VAL A 5 12.85 -3.44 -2.72
CA VAL A 5 12.53 -2.75 -1.46
C VAL A 5 12.84 -1.27 -1.60
N PHE A 6 11.81 -0.44 -1.43
CA PHE A 6 11.92 1.01 -1.46
C PHE A 6 11.58 1.59 -0.09
N VAL A 7 12.48 2.42 0.45
CA VAL A 7 12.24 3.14 1.71
C VAL A 7 11.44 4.39 1.40
N LEU A 8 10.23 4.49 1.95
CA LEU A 8 9.38 5.66 1.81
C LEU A 8 9.65 6.69 2.92
N ARG A 9 9.70 7.95 2.54
CA ARG A 9 9.83 9.13 3.40
C ARG A 9 8.74 10.13 3.09
N LYS A 10 8.58 11.13 3.95
CA LYS A 10 7.62 12.21 3.73
C LYS A 10 7.89 12.90 2.40
N GLY A 11 6.89 12.94 1.53
CA GLY A 11 6.97 13.54 0.20
C GLY A 11 7.21 12.53 -0.93
N ASP A 12 7.60 11.30 -0.60
CA ASP A 12 7.72 10.25 -1.60
C ASP A 12 6.34 9.83 -2.11
N MET A 13 6.28 9.46 -3.38
CA MET A 13 5.11 8.91 -4.04
C MET A 13 5.49 7.56 -4.64
N TYR A 14 4.62 6.57 -4.47
CA TYR A 14 4.69 5.29 -5.16
C TYR A 14 3.38 5.06 -5.92
N VAL A 15 3.46 4.38 -7.06
CA VAL A 15 2.33 4.17 -7.97
C VAL A 15 2.26 2.68 -8.34
N LEU A 16 1.05 2.15 -8.43
CA LEU A 16 0.75 0.75 -8.76
C LEU A 16 -0.01 0.70 -10.09
N ASP A 17 0.58 1.25 -11.14
CA ASP A 17 -0.06 1.41 -12.46
C ASP A 17 -0.36 0.08 -13.15
N LYS A 18 0.36 -0.99 -12.80
CA LYS A 18 0.20 -2.34 -13.37
C LYS A 18 -0.49 -3.33 -12.44
N HIS A 19 -1.12 -2.85 -11.38
CA HIS A 19 -1.73 -3.69 -10.35
C HIS A 19 -0.71 -4.65 -9.69
N ASP A 20 0.54 -4.17 -9.51
CA ASP A 20 1.60 -4.97 -8.91
C ASP A 20 1.24 -5.35 -7.46
N LYS A 21 1.44 -6.64 -7.14
CA LYS A 21 1.38 -7.10 -5.74
C LYS A 21 2.48 -6.41 -4.95
N HIS A 22 2.13 -5.87 -3.80
CA HIS A 22 3.08 -5.17 -2.95
C HIS A 22 2.76 -5.39 -1.47
N LEU A 23 3.77 -5.14 -0.65
CA LEU A 23 3.67 -5.12 0.80
C LEU A 23 4.00 -3.71 1.27
N LEU A 24 3.07 -3.10 1.99
CA LEU A 24 3.27 -1.82 2.64
C LEU A 24 3.52 -2.06 4.14
N ARG A 25 4.60 -1.49 4.68
CA ARG A 25 5.00 -1.68 6.08
C ARG A 25 5.15 -0.34 6.76
N GLY A 26 4.45 -0.15 7.87
CA GLY A 26 4.59 1.02 8.72
C GLY A 26 5.99 1.11 9.35
N GLY A 27 6.31 2.29 9.88
CA GLY A 27 7.53 2.48 10.66
C GLY A 27 7.50 1.68 11.96
N ARG A 28 8.68 1.33 12.48
CA ARG A 28 8.81 0.60 13.76
C ARG A 28 8.30 1.41 14.95
N ASP A 29 8.58 2.71 14.95
CA ASP A 29 8.37 3.59 16.10
C ASP A 29 7.34 4.70 15.84
N LYS A 30 6.86 4.83 14.60
CA LYS A 30 5.95 5.89 14.17
C LYS A 30 4.99 5.40 13.10
N ASP A 31 3.77 5.90 13.17
CA ASP A 31 2.73 5.63 12.19
C ASP A 31 3.10 6.17 10.81
N MET A 32 2.73 5.42 9.79
CA MET A 32 2.76 5.87 8.41
C MET A 32 1.40 6.45 8.06
N ILE A 33 1.36 7.74 7.73
CA ILE A 33 0.15 8.44 7.30
C ILE A 33 0.22 8.64 5.79
N LEU A 34 -0.79 8.15 5.08
CA LEU A 34 -0.84 8.16 3.62
C LEU A 34 -2.04 8.95 3.12
N VAL A 35 -1.84 9.58 1.97
CA VAL A 35 -2.93 10.04 1.10
C VAL A 35 -2.96 9.09 -0.08
N SER A 36 -4.02 8.29 -0.18
CA SER A 36 -4.19 7.29 -1.25
C SER A 36 -5.21 7.77 -2.27
N ILE A 37 -4.95 7.49 -3.55
CA ILE A 37 -5.83 7.83 -4.67
C ILE A 37 -6.15 6.54 -5.40
N PHE A 38 -7.44 6.27 -5.60
CA PHE A 38 -7.93 5.09 -6.31
C PHE A 38 -8.65 5.51 -7.59
N ASN A 39 -8.40 4.79 -8.68
CA ASN A 39 -9.06 4.99 -9.95
C ASN A 39 -9.30 3.61 -10.63
N PRO A 40 -10.55 3.16 -10.79
CA PRO A 40 -11.81 3.81 -10.36
C PRO A 40 -11.89 4.02 -8.84
N PRO A 41 -12.78 4.90 -8.35
CA PRO A 41 -12.94 5.09 -6.91
C PRO A 41 -13.34 3.78 -6.24
N LEU A 42 -12.90 3.60 -4.99
CA LEU A 42 -13.29 2.43 -4.20
C LEU A 42 -14.81 2.34 -4.08
N ASN A 43 -15.35 1.13 -4.19
CA ASN A 43 -16.73 0.86 -3.79
C ASN A 43 -16.80 0.79 -2.26
N GLY A 44 -17.87 1.27 -1.64
CA GLY A 44 -17.93 1.44 -0.17
C GLY A 44 -17.74 0.17 0.68
N THR A 45 -17.72 -1.01 0.06
CA THR A 45 -17.46 -2.31 0.70
C THR A 45 -16.03 -2.81 0.51
N GLU A 46 -15.22 -2.16 -0.33
CA GLU A 46 -13.81 -2.49 -0.55
C GLU A 46 -13.01 -2.02 0.65
N CYS A 47 -12.38 -2.97 1.35
CA CYS A 47 -11.62 -2.71 2.54
C CYS A 47 -10.36 -3.57 2.56
N HIS A 48 -9.29 -2.99 3.10
CA HIS A 48 -8.00 -3.67 3.18
C HIS A 48 -8.10 -4.87 4.11
N ASN A 49 -7.83 -6.07 3.60
CA ASN A 49 -7.77 -7.28 4.42
C ASN A 49 -6.38 -7.41 5.08
N LEU A 50 -6.28 -7.00 6.34
CA LEU A 50 -5.02 -7.06 7.11
C LEU A 50 -4.59 -8.50 7.47
N ASN A 51 -5.46 -9.49 7.30
CA ASN A 51 -5.16 -10.89 7.59
C ASN A 51 -4.77 -11.69 6.33
N ASP A 52 -4.83 -11.07 5.14
CA ASP A 52 -4.43 -11.71 3.90
C ASP A 52 -2.91 -11.63 3.72
N PRO A 53 -2.18 -12.76 3.71
CA PRO A 53 -0.74 -12.77 3.54
C PRO A 53 -0.29 -12.47 2.10
N THR A 54 -1.21 -12.39 1.13
CA THR A 54 -0.89 -12.27 -0.30
C THR A 54 -0.58 -10.86 -0.75
N GLY A 55 -0.94 -9.82 0.03
CA GLY A 55 -0.54 -8.45 -0.24
C GLY A 55 -1.47 -7.37 0.30
N SER A 56 -1.03 -6.12 0.20
CA SER A 56 -1.79 -4.92 0.53
C SER A 56 -2.70 -4.54 -0.65
N ALA A 57 -3.84 -5.21 -0.78
CA ALA A 57 -4.83 -4.95 -1.83
C ALA A 57 -6.20 -4.59 -1.22
N TYR A 58 -7.06 -3.96 -2.04
CA TYR A 58 -8.42 -3.56 -1.70
C TYR A 58 -9.43 -4.43 -2.44
#